data_AF-A0A2T5JW62-F1
#
_entry.id   AF-A0A2T5JW62-F1
#
_cell.length_a   1.000
_cell.length_b   1.000
_cell.length_c   1.000
_cell.angle_alpha   90.00
_cell.angle_beta   90.00
_cell.angle_gamma   90.00
#
_symmetry.space_group_name_H-M   'P 1'
#
loop_
_entity.id
_entity.type
_entity.pdbx_description
1 polymer ?
#
loop_
_entity_poly.entity_id
_entity_poly.type
_entity_poly.pdbx_seq_one_letter_code
_entity_poly.pdbx_strand_id
1 'polypeptide(L)' 'MTFYLRPQAEADLEDIALYIAEDNVQAARRWIEDMHALCQQLGEMPSMGVAKSSIRLGLRMLPAGSYLILYQ' A
#
# COMPACT_ATOMS: atom_id res chain seq x y z
N MET A 1 5.24 -8.70 -13.70
CA MET A 1 4.85 -7.82 -12.58
C MET A 1 3.41 -8.12 -12.24
N THR A 2 3.11 -8.41 -10.97
CA THR A 2 1.76 -8.84 -10.51
C THR A 2 0.90 -7.69 -10.00
N PHE A 3 1.49 -6.50 -9.79
CA PHE A 3 0.77 -5.27 -9.45
C PHE A 3 1.36 -4.05 -10.20
N TYR A 4 0.61 -2.95 -10.19
CA TYR A 4 1.02 -1.65 -10.70
C TYR A 4 0.58 -0.55 -9.73
N LEU A 5 1.47 0.37 -9.41
CA LEU A 5 1.16 1.55 -8.59
C LEU A 5 0.69 2.68 -9.49
N ARG A 6 -0.43 3.30 -9.13
CA ARG A 6 -0.84 4.56 -9.76
C ARG A 6 0.16 5.65 -9.37
N PRO A 7 0.36 6.70 -10.19
CA PRO A 7 1.28 7.79 -9.85
C PRO A 7 0.99 8.43 -8.48
N GLN A 8 -0.28 8.54 -8.11
CA GLN A 8 -0.67 9.03 -6.79
C GLN A 8 -0.26 8.08 -5.66
N ALA A 9 -0.38 6.75 -5.86
CA ALA A 9 0.02 5.79 -4.84
C ALA A 9 1.54 5.76 -4.66
N GLU A 10 2.31 5.99 -5.73
CA GLU A 10 3.77 6.14 -5.65
C GLU A 10 4.17 7.39 -4.85
N ALA A 11 3.51 8.53 -5.11
CA ALA A 11 3.70 9.75 -4.34
C ALA A 11 3.30 9.57 -2.85
N ASP A 12 2.19 8.89 -2.58
CA ASP A 12 1.74 8.61 -1.21
C ASP A 12 2.79 7.78 -0.43
N LEU A 13 3.41 6.78 -1.07
CA LEU A 13 4.49 6.00 -0.46
C LEU A 13 5.73 6.86 -0.17
N GLU A 14 6.10 7.74 -1.11
CA GLU A 14 7.23 8.66 -0.95
C GLU A 14 7.00 9.63 0.21
N ASP A 15 5.84 10.30 0.24
CA ASP A 15 5.49 11.27 1.28
C ASP A 15 5.48 10.63 2.68
N ILE A 16 4.90 9.43 2.81
CA ILE A 16 4.88 8.71 4.08
C ILE A 16 6.29 8.29 4.50
N ALA A 17 7.10 7.79 3.57
CA ALA A 17 8.46 7.37 3.88
C ALA A 17 9.34 8.56 4.28
N LEU A 18 9.19 9.71 3.62
CA LEU A 18 9.86 10.95 4.00
C LEU A 18 9.46 11.39 5.40
N TYR A 19 8.16 11.37 5.73
CA TYR A 19 7.67 11.66 7.07
C TYR A 19 8.28 10.75 8.15
N ILE A 20 8.34 9.43 7.89
CA ILE A 20 8.99 8.49 8.83
C ILE A 20 10.50 8.75 8.94
N ALA A 21 11.14 9.14 7.83
CA ALA A 21 12.58 9.37 7.78
C ALA A 21 13.03 10.60 8.57
N GLU A 22 12.13 11.57 8.82
CA GLU A 22 12.40 12.72 9.70
C GLU A 22 12.79 12.27 11.11
N ASP A 23 12.25 11.15 11.59
CA ASP A 23 12.59 10.56 12.89
C ASP A 23 13.60 9.39 12.75
N ASN A 24 13.38 8.49 11.79
CA ASN A 24 14.22 7.31 11.62
C ASN A 24 14.27 6.80 10.16
N VAL A 25 15.36 7.12 9.47
CA VAL A 25 15.61 6.70 8.07
C VAL A 25 15.60 5.18 7.90
N GLN A 26 16.06 4.39 8.88
CA GLN A 26 16.04 2.93 8.78
C GLN A 26 14.63 2.37 8.94
N ALA A 27 13.79 3.01 9.77
CA ALA A 27 12.38 2.67 9.86
C ALA A 27 11.64 2.98 8.55
N ALA A 28 11.94 4.11 7.90
CA ALA A 28 11.35 4.46 6.60
C ALA A 28 11.68 3.43 5.51
N ARG A 29 12.94 2.98 5.44
CA ARG A 29 13.37 1.94 4.48
C ARG A 29 12.61 0.62 4.68
N ARG A 30 12.56 0.14 5.93
CA ARG A 30 11.82 -1.09 6.28
C ARG A 30 10.34 -0.95 5.94
N TRP A 31 9.75 0.21 6.24
CA TRP A 31 8.36 0.46 5.94
C TRP A 31 8.06 0.41 4.44
N ILE A 32 8.91 1.00 3.58
CA ILE A 32 8.78 0.87 2.11
C ILE A 32 8.87 -0.59 1.68
N GLU A 33 9.84 -1.35 2.18
CA GLU A 33 10.02 -2.77 1.86
C GLU A 33 8.76 -3.58 2.23
N ASP A 34 8.20 -3.35 3.42
CA ASP A 34 6.98 -3.99 3.89
C ASP A 34 5.76 -3.65 3.01
N MET A 35 5.61 -2.38 2.61
CA MET A 35 4.51 -1.98 1.72
C MET A 35 4.62 -2.62 0.34
N HIS A 36 5.82 -2.69 -0.23
CA HIS A 36 6.03 -3.37 -1.51
C HIS A 36 5.76 -4.88 -1.42
N ALA A 37 6.16 -5.53 -0.32
CA ALA A 37 5.87 -6.94 -0.09
C ALA A 37 4.35 -7.19 -0.01
N LEU A 38 3.60 -6.33 0.69
CA LEU A 38 2.14 -6.41 0.73
C LEU A 38 1.51 -6.21 -0.66
N CYS A 39 2.00 -5.25 -1.46
CA CYS A 39 1.51 -5.04 -2.82
C CYS A 39 1.77 -6.25 -3.73
N GLN A 40 2.94 -6.89 -3.58
CA GLN A 40 3.27 -8.11 -4.30
C GLN A 40 2.30 -9.25 -3.95
N GLN A 41 2.03 -9.45 -2.65
CA GLN A 41 1.07 -10.44 -2.18
C GLN A 41 -0.36 -10.15 -2.67
N LEU A 42 -0.77 -8.89 -2.72
CA LEU A 42 -2.06 -8.48 -3.28
C LEU A 42 -2.15 -8.76 -4.78
N GLY A 43 -1.07 -8.56 -5.53
CA GLY A 43 -1.00 -8.92 -6.95
C GLY A 43 -1.15 -10.42 -7.20
N GLU A 44 -0.65 -11.25 -6.27
CA GLU A 44 -0.76 -12.72 -6.33
C GLU A 44 -2.11 -13.24 -5.82
N MET A 45 -2.67 -12.61 -4.78
CA MET A 45 -3.95 -12.97 -4.18
C MET A 45 -4.88 -11.74 -4.03
N PRO A 46 -5.50 -11.26 -5.14
CA PRO A 46 -6.30 -10.04 -5.12
C PRO A 46 -7.55 -10.11 -4.23
N SER A 47 -8.01 -11.30 -3.87
CA SER A 47 -9.18 -11.49 -3.00
C SER A 47 -8.88 -11.34 -1.51
N MET A 48 -7.62 -11.16 -1.11
CA MET A 48 -7.19 -11.09 0.30
C MET A 48 -7.77 -9.87 1.04
N GLY A 49 -7.92 -8.73 0.36
CA GLY A 49 -8.49 -7.51 0.92
C GLY A 49 -10.02 -7.53 0.95
N VAL A 50 -10.58 -6.73 1.85
CA VAL A 50 -12.02 -6.58 2.06
C VAL A 50 -12.62 -5.78 0.92
N ALA A 51 -13.64 -6.32 0.25
CA ALA A 51 -14.39 -5.60 -0.76
C ALA A 51 -15.15 -4.41 -0.13
N LYS A 52 -15.01 -3.24 -0.74
CA LYS A 52 -15.71 -2.00 -0.36
C LYS A 52 -16.61 -1.53 -1.51
N SER A 53 -17.44 -2.44 -1.99
CA SER A 53 -18.42 -2.18 -3.04
C SER A 53 -19.41 -1.06 -2.69
N SER A 54 -19.65 -0.82 -1.39
CA SER A 54 -20.47 0.30 -0.91
C SER A 54 -19.87 1.69 -1.19
N ILE A 55 -18.55 1.78 -1.36
CA ILE A 55 -17.85 3.03 -1.70
C ILE A 55 -17.68 3.12 -3.22
N ARG A 56 -17.18 2.04 -3.83
CA ARG A 56 -16.95 1.95 -5.28
C ARG A 56 -16.93 0.49 -5.70
N LEU A 57 -17.61 0.17 -6.80
CA LEU A 57 -17.58 -1.17 -7.36
C LEU A 57 -16.15 -1.57 -7.74
N GLY A 58 -15.75 -2.78 -7.34
CA GLY A 58 -14.39 -3.31 -7.57
C GLY A 58 -13.32 -2.81 -6.60
N LEU A 59 -13.61 -1.80 -5.76
CA LEU A 59 -12.65 -1.33 -4.76
C LEU A 59 -12.48 -2.36 -3.65
N ARG A 60 -11.23 -2.65 -3.32
CA ARG A 60 -10.82 -3.45 -2.18
C ARG A 60 -9.87 -2.67 -1.30
N MET A 61 -9.83 -3.05 -0.02
CA MET A 61 -8.93 -2.46 0.95
C MET A 61 -8.19 -3.53 1.77
N LEU A 62 -6.94 -3.25 2.09
CA LEU A 62 -6.14 -4.04 3.02
C LEU A 62 -5.53 -3.12 4.09
N PRO A 63 -5.77 -3.36 5.39
CA PRO A 63 -5.05 -2.68 6.46
C PRO A 63 -3.55 -3.03 6.45
N ALA A 64 -2.69 -2.02 6.53
CA ALA A 64 -1.24 -2.13 6.51
C ALA A 64 -0.63 -1.27 7.62
N GLY A 65 -0.59 -1.81 8.84
CA GLY A 65 -0.22 -1.04 10.04
C GLY A 65 -1.19 0.14 10.26
N SER A 66 -0.66 1.36 10.30
CA SER A 66 -1.45 2.59 10.45
C SER A 66 -2.09 3.10 9.15
N TYR A 67 -1.88 2.41 8.02
CA TYR A 67 -2.32 2.85 6.69
C TYR A 67 -3.30 1.86 6.06
N LEU A 68 -3.93 2.28 4.96
CA LEU A 68 -4.82 1.45 4.14
C LEU A 68 -4.31 1.40 2.71
N ILE A 69 -4.13 0.20 2.18
CA ILE A 69 -3.86 -0.02 0.76
C ILE A 69 -5.21 -0.16 0.05
N LEU A 70 -5.49 0.76 -0.87
CA LEU A 70 -6.68 0.73 -1.72
C LEU A 70 -6.31 0.24 -3.12
N TYR A 71 -7.02 -0.77 -3.62
CA TYR A 71 -6.72 -1.41 -4.91
C TYR A 71 -7.97 -1.93 -5.61
N GLN A 72 -7.85 -2.28 -6.89
CA GLN A 72 -8.90 -2.85 -7.73
C GLN A 72 -8.31 -3.79 -8.79
#